data_AF-A0A6P0T7M4-F1
#
_entry.id   AF-A0A6P0T7M4-F1
#
_cell.length_a   1.000
_cell.length_b   1.000
_cell.length_c   1.000
_cell.angle_alpha   90.00
_cell.angle_beta   90.00
_cell.angle_gamma   90.00
#
_symmetry.space_group_name_H-M   'P 1'
#
loop_
_entity.id
_entity.type
_entity.pdbx_description
1 polymer ?
#
loop_
_entity_poly.entity_id
_entity_poly.type
_entity_poly.pdbx_seq_one_letter_code
_entity_poly.pdbx_strand_id
1 'polypeptide(L)'
;MISDMAFALQTLGQLWLTGSSVDWSRVYSQQTCYRIPLPTYPFERQRYWIEQTESYNGLNSATGAISTAKFSSTTSAPPRLVPTNNRSSRSSDPADWFYLPSWKRVSLPYPLASTNSGTSWLVFLDPYGVGVSLVEALQAEGETVCVVEMGDNVEKPSVNLRSAETNPPSYRVNPGRAEDYQTLMQDLKATGYWPTRIVHLWTVTATPTLSGSKTLKDRLLTLETIQDLGFYSLVFLAQALGKYDTTSQACQLTVISNGMQEVMGGELNAPEKAMVLGPVQIIPKEYPHITCRSIDLDFDVDHPVTMPSATKVLAELRTPITEPAIAYRGGYRWVRTFEQVPLPAVNPDQLRLKPQGVYLITGGLGGIGLVVCQANIDG
;
A
#
# COMPACT_ATOMS: atom_id res chain seq x y z
N MET A 1 -15.98 22.50 22.56
CA MET A 1 -17.40 22.90 22.47
C MET A 1 -17.95 22.35 21.18
N ILE A 2 -18.99 21.52 21.23
CA ILE A 2 -19.72 21.09 20.03
C ILE A 2 -20.37 22.35 19.44
N SER A 3 -20.24 22.56 18.13
CA SER A 3 -20.91 23.68 17.44
C SER A 3 -22.42 23.58 17.66
N ASP A 4 -23.09 24.70 17.96
CA ASP A 4 -24.55 24.76 18.16
C ASP A 4 -25.33 24.13 16.99
N MET A 5 -24.77 24.23 15.77
CA MET A 5 -25.32 23.59 14.57
C MET A 5 -25.23 22.06 14.64
N ALA A 6 -24.10 21.51 15.09
CA ALA A 6 -23.92 20.07 15.21
C ALA A 6 -24.85 19.49 16.28
N PHE A 7 -25.03 20.19 17.40
CA PHE A 7 -25.99 19.81 18.43
C PHE A 7 -27.43 19.85 17.90
N ALA A 8 -27.83 20.93 17.23
CA ALA A 8 -29.17 21.07 16.66
C ALA A 8 -29.49 19.98 15.63
N LEU A 9 -28.55 19.68 14.71
CA LEU A 9 -28.72 18.63 13.71
C LEU A 9 -28.79 17.22 14.34
N GLN A 10 -28.00 16.97 15.39
CA GLN A 10 -28.03 15.70 16.11
C GLN A 10 -29.35 15.49 16.86
N THR A 11 -29.87 16.52 17.54
CA THR A 11 -31.19 16.48 18.20
C THR A 11 -32.31 16.28 17.19
N LEU A 12 -32.24 16.96 16.05
CA LEU A 12 -33.23 16.85 14.97
C LEU A 12 -33.23 15.44 14.35
N GLY A 13 -32.05 14.83 14.19
CA GLY A 13 -31.91 13.42 13.80
C GLY A 13 -32.51 12.45 14.82
N GLN A 14 -32.32 12.68 16.11
CA GLN A 14 -32.93 11.86 17.17
C GLN A 14 -34.45 11.96 17.19
N LEU A 15 -35.02 13.16 16.99
CA LEU A 15 -36.47 13.35 16.88
C LEU A 15 -37.06 12.65 15.66
N TRP A 16 -36.34 12.65 14.53
CA TRP A 16 -36.76 11.92 13.34
C TRP A 16 -36.74 10.40 13.57
N LEU A 17 -35.72 9.87 14.24
CA LEU A 17 -35.62 8.44 14.59
C LEU A 17 -36.75 7.97 15.52
N THR A 18 -37.32 8.86 16.34
CA THR A 18 -38.48 8.56 17.18
C THR A 18 -39.83 8.74 16.47
N GLY A 19 -39.82 8.98 15.14
CA GLY A 19 -41.02 9.09 14.32
C GLY A 19 -41.63 10.49 14.29
N SER A 20 -40.94 11.51 14.82
CA SER A 20 -41.43 12.90 14.75
C SER A 20 -41.35 13.41 13.30
N SER A 21 -42.39 14.08 12.83
CA SER A 21 -42.38 14.72 11.52
C SER A 21 -41.45 15.93 11.52
N VAL A 22 -40.41 15.90 10.69
CA VAL A 22 -39.44 16.99 10.52
C VAL A 22 -39.68 17.67 9.17
N ASP A 23 -39.86 18.99 9.18
CA ASP A 23 -39.92 19.79 7.96
C ASP A 23 -38.51 20.11 7.44
N TRP A 24 -37.95 19.16 6.70
CA TRP A 24 -36.61 19.26 6.11
C TRP A 24 -36.45 20.46 5.17
N SER A 25 -37.54 20.97 4.58
CA SER A 25 -37.47 22.12 3.68
C SER A 25 -37.02 23.40 4.38
N ARG A 26 -37.35 23.54 5.68
CA ARG A 26 -36.89 24.67 6.51
C ARG A 26 -35.43 24.54 6.91
N VAL A 27 -34.99 23.31 7.19
CA VAL A 27 -33.60 23.01 7.58
C VAL A 27 -32.63 23.38 6.46
N TYR A 28 -33.00 23.12 5.20
CA TYR A 28 -32.18 23.39 4.02
C TYR A 28 -32.55 24.69 3.30
N SER A 29 -33.37 25.56 3.89
CA SER A 29 -33.91 26.76 3.22
C SER A 29 -32.87 27.76 2.71
N GLN A 30 -31.66 27.75 3.28
CA GLN A 30 -30.53 28.60 2.86
C GLN A 30 -29.44 27.84 2.08
N GLN A 31 -29.67 26.57 1.73
CA GLN A 31 -28.71 25.73 1.04
C GLN A 31 -29.29 25.18 -0.26
N THR A 32 -28.49 25.19 -1.32
CA THR A 32 -28.86 24.51 -2.57
C THR A 32 -28.53 23.03 -2.42
N CYS A 33 -29.50 22.24 -1.95
CA CYS A 33 -29.34 20.79 -1.80
C CYS A 33 -29.82 20.06 -3.06
N TYR A 34 -28.97 19.21 -3.63
CA TYR A 34 -29.34 18.32 -4.72
C TYR A 34 -29.98 17.04 -4.16
N ARG A 35 -31.12 16.63 -4.72
CA ARG A 35 -31.75 15.34 -4.37
C ARG A 35 -30.91 14.21 -4.95
N ILE A 36 -30.34 13.39 -4.08
CA ILE A 36 -29.71 12.13 -4.47
C ILE A 36 -30.80 11.05 -4.32
N PRO A 37 -31.23 10.40 -5.41
CA PRO A 37 -32.19 9.29 -5.29
C PRO A 37 -31.54 8.19 -4.44
N LEU A 38 -32.24 7.75 -3.40
CA LEU A 38 -31.86 6.52 -2.72
C LEU A 38 -31.99 5.35 -3.71
N PRO A 39 -31.06 4.39 -3.70
CA PRO A 39 -31.22 3.18 -4.50
C PRO A 39 -32.57 2.53 -4.19
N THR A 40 -33.30 2.12 -5.22
CA THR A 40 -34.58 1.42 -5.07
C THR A 40 -34.44 0.01 -4.47
N TYR A 41 -33.20 -0.46 -4.28
CA TYR A 41 -32.87 -1.74 -3.64
C TYR A 41 -31.46 -1.70 -3.01
N PRO A 42 -31.22 -2.26 -1.80
CA PRO A 42 -29.92 -2.19 -1.09
C PRO A 42 -28.73 -2.87 -1.79
N PHE A 43 -28.94 -3.60 -2.89
CA PHE A 43 -27.92 -4.33 -3.65
C PHE A 43 -27.87 -3.95 -5.14
N GLU A 44 -28.52 -2.86 -5.53
CA GLU A 44 -28.47 -2.38 -6.91
C GLU A 44 -27.08 -1.78 -7.20
N ARG A 45 -26.26 -2.50 -7.96
CA ARG A 45 -24.91 -2.09 -8.34
C ARG A 45 -24.96 -0.96 -9.36
N GLN A 46 -25.11 0.27 -8.91
CA GLN A 46 -24.78 1.42 -9.74
C GLN A 46 -23.25 1.54 -9.87
N ARG A 47 -22.77 1.47 -11.11
CA ARG A 47 -21.35 1.66 -11.43
C ARG A 47 -21.05 3.15 -11.41
N TYR A 48 -20.39 3.61 -10.35
CA TYR A 48 -19.77 4.93 -10.30
C TYR A 48 -18.30 4.80 -10.72
N TRP A 49 -17.99 5.12 -11.96
CA TRP A 49 -16.60 5.38 -12.38
C TRP A 49 -16.29 6.86 -12.14
N ILE A 50 -15.11 7.15 -11.61
CA ILE A 50 -14.56 8.51 -11.64
C ILE A 50 -14.21 8.80 -13.11
N GLU A 51 -15.02 9.62 -13.78
CA GLU A 51 -14.63 10.19 -15.06
C GLU A 51 -13.56 11.24 -14.80
N GLN A 52 -12.34 10.98 -15.24
CA GLN A 52 -11.29 12.02 -15.27
C GLN A 52 -11.75 13.10 -16.25
N THR A 53 -12.07 14.28 -15.75
CA THR A 53 -12.29 15.46 -16.58
C THR A 53 -10.98 15.79 -17.28
N GLU A 54 -10.93 15.57 -18.59
CA GLU A 54 -9.84 16.04 -19.46
C GLU A 54 -9.81 17.57 -19.45
N SER A 55 -9.02 18.19 -18.57
CA SER A 55 -8.67 19.62 -18.66
C SER A 55 -7.54 19.98 -17.69
N TYR A 56 -6.28 19.80 -18.10
CA TYR A 56 -5.17 20.68 -17.72
C TYR A 56 -4.03 20.56 -18.75
N ASN A 57 -4.35 20.88 -20.00
CA ASN A 57 -3.35 21.22 -21.01
C ASN A 57 -3.35 22.74 -21.16
N GLY A 58 -2.51 23.41 -20.37
CA GLY A 58 -2.36 24.85 -20.45
C GLY A 58 -1.32 25.34 -19.49
N LEU A 59 -0.04 25.26 -19.89
CA LEU A 59 1.07 26.16 -19.53
C LEU A 59 2.39 25.55 -20.05
N ASN A 60 2.56 25.53 -21.37
CA ASN A 60 3.87 25.41 -22.01
C ASN A 60 3.87 26.29 -23.27
N SER A 61 3.89 27.60 -23.04
CA SER A 61 4.27 28.60 -24.04
C SER A 61 4.99 29.73 -23.32
N ALA A 62 6.30 29.56 -23.16
CA ALA A 62 7.25 30.66 -23.05
C ALA A 62 8.63 30.14 -23.49
N THR A 63 8.98 30.61 -24.68
CA THR A 63 10.27 30.64 -25.36
C THR A 63 11.50 30.93 -24.47
N GLY A 64 12.59 30.17 -24.71
CA GLY A 64 13.94 30.48 -24.24
C GLY A 64 14.95 29.42 -24.70
N ALA A 65 15.59 29.65 -25.84
CA ALA A 65 16.52 28.73 -26.49
C ALA A 65 17.88 28.64 -25.78
N ILE A 66 18.38 27.42 -25.51
CA ILE A 66 19.82 27.09 -25.47
C ILE A 66 20.05 25.70 -26.09
N SER A 67 20.56 25.74 -27.34
CA SER A 67 21.43 24.80 -28.09
C SER A 67 22.43 24.02 -27.21
N THR A 68 22.93 22.79 -27.42
CA THR A 68 22.95 21.82 -28.52
C THR A 68 23.64 20.57 -27.97
N ALA A 69 23.09 19.37 -28.22
CA ALA A 69 23.89 18.19 -28.52
C ALA A 69 23.00 17.15 -29.22
N LYS A 70 23.32 16.90 -30.49
CA LYS A 70 22.67 15.91 -31.36
C LYS A 70 22.85 14.51 -30.77
N PHE A 71 21.77 13.88 -30.34
CA PHE A 71 21.67 12.43 -30.28
C PHE A 71 20.63 11.96 -31.29
N SER A 72 21.07 11.00 -32.10
CA SER A 72 20.34 10.27 -33.13
C SER A 72 18.92 9.88 -32.71
N SER A 73 17.94 10.37 -33.46
CA SER A 73 16.51 10.15 -33.29
C SER A 73 16.06 8.78 -33.80
N THR A 74 16.41 7.72 -33.08
CA THR A 74 15.75 6.40 -33.19
C THR A 74 15.78 5.70 -31.84
N THR A 75 15.00 6.21 -30.90
CA THR A 75 14.63 5.46 -29.71
C THR A 75 13.16 5.74 -29.44
N SER A 76 12.31 4.80 -29.84
CA SER A 76 10.96 4.71 -29.32
C SER A 76 11.07 4.70 -27.80
N ALA A 77 10.54 5.74 -27.14
CA ALA A 77 10.37 5.73 -25.70
C ALA A 77 9.65 4.43 -25.32
N PRO A 78 10.12 3.68 -24.30
CA PRO A 78 9.38 2.52 -23.83
C PRO A 78 7.97 2.99 -23.46
N PRO A 79 6.91 2.31 -23.92
CA PRO A 79 5.55 2.76 -23.65
C PRO A 79 5.38 2.78 -22.15
N ARG A 80 5.15 3.98 -21.61
CA ARG A 80 4.64 4.16 -20.26
C ARG A 80 3.28 3.45 -20.29
N LEU A 81 3.16 2.31 -19.64
CA LEU A 81 1.89 1.61 -19.43
C LEU A 81 1.06 2.39 -18.40
N VAL A 82 0.80 3.67 -18.69
CA VAL A 82 -0.49 4.24 -18.34
C VAL A 82 -1.46 3.52 -19.27
N PRO A 83 -2.56 2.93 -18.80
CA PRO A 83 -3.62 2.51 -19.70
C PRO A 83 -4.05 3.76 -20.45
N THR A 84 -3.57 3.92 -21.68
CA THR A 84 -4.19 4.84 -22.62
C THR A 84 -5.58 4.28 -22.80
N ASN A 85 -6.56 4.90 -22.13
CA ASN A 85 -7.97 4.56 -22.25
C ASN A 85 -8.46 4.93 -23.66
N ASN A 86 -7.95 4.24 -24.68
CA ASN A 86 -8.65 4.06 -25.93
C ASN A 86 -9.72 3.00 -25.64
N ARG A 87 -10.91 3.44 -25.22
CA ARG A 87 -12.09 2.57 -25.08
C ARG A 87 -12.49 1.87 -26.40
N SER A 88 -11.81 2.17 -27.51
CA SER A 88 -12.06 1.66 -28.86
C SER A 88 -11.40 0.32 -29.21
N SER A 89 -10.63 -0.32 -28.32
CA SER A 89 -9.99 -1.62 -28.64
C SER A 89 -10.02 -2.63 -27.50
N ARG A 90 -11.16 -2.79 -26.81
CA ARG A 90 -11.35 -4.02 -26.04
C ARG A 90 -11.51 -5.15 -27.05
N SER A 91 -10.56 -6.10 -27.08
CA SER A 91 -10.70 -7.28 -27.93
C SER A 91 -12.07 -7.92 -27.70
N SER A 92 -12.77 -8.26 -28.77
CA SER A 92 -14.05 -8.97 -28.67
C SER A 92 -13.88 -10.39 -28.15
N ASP A 93 -12.68 -10.96 -28.28
CA ASP A 93 -12.37 -12.30 -27.82
C ASP A 93 -11.99 -12.28 -26.33
N PRO A 94 -12.75 -12.96 -25.45
CA PRO A 94 -12.38 -13.10 -24.04
C PRO A 94 -11.00 -13.73 -23.82
N ALA A 95 -10.50 -14.54 -24.76
CA ALA A 95 -9.18 -15.16 -24.66
C ALA A 95 -8.05 -14.13 -24.50
N ASP A 96 -8.24 -12.92 -25.01
CA ASP A 96 -7.26 -11.83 -24.94
C ASP A 96 -7.36 -11.02 -23.64
N TRP A 97 -8.28 -11.31 -22.73
CA TRP A 97 -8.51 -10.48 -21.55
C TRP A 97 -7.61 -10.81 -20.35
N PHE A 98 -6.77 -11.84 -20.48
CA PHE A 98 -6.01 -12.40 -19.37
C PHE A 98 -4.62 -11.77 -19.26
N TYR A 99 -4.17 -11.62 -18.01
CA TYR A 99 -2.89 -11.05 -17.66
C TYR A 99 -2.20 -11.93 -16.63
N LEU A 100 -0.89 -12.05 -16.74
CA LEU A 100 -0.04 -12.66 -15.73
C LEU A 100 0.84 -11.59 -15.08
N PRO A 101 1.05 -11.64 -13.76
CA PRO A 101 2.09 -10.85 -13.13
C PRO A 101 3.47 -11.34 -13.62
N SER A 102 4.29 -10.41 -14.11
CA SER A 102 5.65 -10.65 -14.59
C SER A 102 6.63 -9.70 -13.92
N TRP A 103 7.91 -10.06 -13.82
CA TRP A 103 8.94 -9.21 -13.24
C TRP A 103 9.94 -8.75 -14.28
N LYS A 104 10.11 -7.42 -14.39
CA LYS A 104 11.09 -6.82 -15.30
C LYS A 104 12.30 -6.31 -14.53
N ARG A 105 13.48 -6.79 -14.91
CA ARG A 105 14.75 -6.24 -14.41
C ARG A 105 14.93 -4.83 -14.94
N VAL A 106 15.26 -3.92 -14.04
CA VAL A 106 15.50 -2.51 -14.36
C VAL A 106 16.78 -2.02 -13.69
N SER A 107 17.31 -0.89 -14.15
CA SER A 107 18.50 -0.28 -13.54
C SER A 107 18.22 0.09 -12.09
N LEU A 108 19.26 0.02 -11.27
CA LEU A 108 19.23 0.63 -9.94
C LEU A 108 18.97 2.14 -10.09
N PRO A 109 18.26 2.76 -9.13
CA PRO A 109 18.21 4.21 -9.08
C PRO A 109 19.64 4.72 -8.97
N TYR A 110 19.95 5.77 -9.73
CA TYR A 110 21.20 6.48 -9.48
C TYR A 110 21.14 7.04 -8.05
N PRO A 111 22.18 6.84 -7.24
CA PRO A 111 22.20 7.42 -5.91
C PRO A 111 22.13 8.94 -6.06
N LEU A 112 20.98 9.49 -5.71
CA LEU A 112 20.86 10.93 -5.52
C LEU A 112 21.74 11.26 -4.31
N ALA A 113 22.61 12.25 -4.47
CA ALA A 113 23.36 12.82 -3.35
C ALA A 113 22.40 13.15 -2.20
N SER A 114 22.88 13.12 -0.96
CA SER A 114 22.05 13.53 0.18
C SER A 114 21.44 14.89 -0.15
N THR A 115 20.13 14.93 -0.14
CA THR A 115 19.43 16.19 -0.21
C THR A 115 19.47 16.70 1.23
N ASN A 116 20.31 17.67 1.55
CA ASN A 116 20.23 18.48 2.79
C ASN A 116 18.90 19.29 2.83
N SER A 117 17.80 18.69 2.36
CA SER A 117 16.44 19.16 2.40
C SER A 117 15.87 18.55 3.67
N GLY A 118 15.50 19.37 4.66
CA GLY A 118 14.97 18.94 5.96
C GLY A 118 13.88 17.87 5.87
N THR A 119 14.30 16.62 5.69
CA THR A 119 13.46 15.45 5.47
C THR A 119 13.28 14.83 6.84
N SER A 120 12.03 14.61 7.17
CA SER A 120 11.59 13.99 8.41
C SER A 120 11.32 12.52 8.15
N TRP A 121 12.21 11.66 8.64
CA TRP A 121 12.14 10.22 8.50
C TRP A 121 11.45 9.58 9.70
N LEU A 122 10.41 8.78 9.47
CA LEU A 122 9.81 7.90 10.46
C LEU A 122 10.10 6.45 10.08
N VAL A 123 10.86 5.73 10.91
CA VAL A 123 11.32 4.37 10.60
C VAL A 123 10.78 3.38 11.63
N PHE A 124 9.93 2.46 11.20
CA PHE A 124 9.46 1.32 12.00
C PHE A 124 10.47 0.18 11.88
N LEU A 125 11.21 -0.10 12.95
CA LEU A 125 12.36 -1.01 12.93
C LEU A 125 11.94 -2.48 12.94
N ASP A 126 12.58 -3.26 12.06
CA ASP A 126 12.62 -4.71 12.18
C ASP A 126 13.57 -5.16 13.30
N PRO A 127 13.38 -6.37 13.85
CA PRO A 127 14.24 -6.89 14.91
C PRO A 127 15.55 -7.52 14.39
N TYR A 128 15.83 -7.49 13.08
CA TYR A 128 16.97 -8.14 12.43
C TYR A 128 18.08 -7.17 12.00
N GLY A 129 17.88 -5.87 12.24
CA GLY A 129 18.91 -4.84 12.07
C GLY A 129 18.92 -4.16 10.70
N VAL A 130 18.02 -4.49 9.76
CA VAL A 130 17.95 -3.79 8.47
C VAL A 130 17.60 -2.32 8.69
N GLY A 131 16.57 -2.05 9.50
CA GLY A 131 16.14 -0.72 9.87
C GLY A 131 17.21 0.04 10.64
N VAL A 132 17.91 -0.62 11.57
CA VAL A 132 19.00 0.01 12.33
C VAL A 132 20.12 0.45 11.38
N SER A 133 20.56 -0.40 10.45
CA SER A 133 21.56 -0.03 9.45
C SER A 133 21.11 1.13 8.56
N LEU A 134 19.82 1.23 8.23
CA LEU A 134 19.28 2.38 7.49
C LEU A 134 19.32 3.66 8.33
N VAL A 135 18.92 3.59 9.61
CA VAL A 135 18.94 4.73 10.54
C VAL A 135 20.36 5.25 10.72
N GLU A 136 21.33 4.37 10.99
CA GLU A 136 22.74 4.75 11.17
C GLU A 136 23.29 5.45 9.92
N ALA A 137 22.99 4.94 8.73
CA ALA A 137 23.41 5.54 7.47
C ALA A 137 22.74 6.90 7.20
N LEU A 138 21.46 7.07 7.54
CA LEU A 138 20.77 8.36 7.46
C LEU A 138 21.37 9.38 8.44
N GLN A 139 21.61 8.98 9.69
CA GLN A 139 22.19 9.84 10.72
C GLN A 139 23.63 10.24 10.41
N ALA A 140 24.44 9.33 9.84
CA ALA A 140 25.79 9.63 9.37
C ALA A 140 25.81 10.71 8.27
N GLU A 141 24.70 10.89 7.56
CA GLU A 141 24.52 11.94 6.55
C GLU A 141 23.84 13.21 7.12
N GLY A 142 23.55 13.27 8.42
CA GLY A 142 22.94 14.42 9.09
C GLY A 142 21.40 14.49 9.01
N GLU A 143 20.74 13.44 8.54
CA GLU A 143 19.28 13.38 8.47
C GLU A 143 18.65 13.20 9.86
N THR A 144 17.47 13.77 10.06
CA THR A 144 16.73 13.69 11.32
C THR A 144 15.77 12.49 11.27
N VAL A 145 15.98 11.48 12.11
CA VAL A 145 15.26 10.19 12.04
C VAL A 145 14.54 9.83 13.33
N CYS A 146 13.21 9.82 13.28
CA CYS A 146 12.34 9.30 14.34
C CYS A 146 12.19 7.78 14.17
N VAL A 147 12.32 7.05 15.27
CA VAL A 147 12.35 5.59 15.29
C VAL A 147 11.12 5.04 16.02
N VAL A 148 10.51 4.00 15.47
CA VAL A 148 9.40 3.26 16.09
C VAL A 148 9.76 1.79 16.26
N GLU A 149 9.76 1.33 17.50
CA GLU A 149 9.97 -0.07 17.88
C GLU A 149 8.61 -0.73 18.17
N MET A 150 8.54 -2.06 18.03
CA MET A 150 7.39 -2.82 18.51
C MET A 150 7.38 -2.83 20.05
N GLY A 151 6.22 -2.68 20.66
CA GLY A 151 6.04 -2.81 22.11
C GLY A 151 4.59 -3.10 22.49
N ASP A 152 4.36 -3.51 23.74
CA ASP A 152 3.02 -3.90 24.20
C ASP A 152 2.09 -2.68 24.41
N ASN A 153 2.66 -1.50 24.70
CA ASN A 153 1.97 -0.23 24.88
C ASN A 153 2.77 0.93 24.25
N VAL A 154 2.09 2.06 23.97
CA VAL A 154 2.80 3.31 23.66
C VAL A 154 3.57 3.80 24.87
N GLU A 155 4.87 3.62 24.80
CA GLU A 155 5.81 4.24 25.71
C GLU A 155 6.74 5.13 24.87
N LYS A 156 6.89 6.38 25.29
CA LYS A 156 8.11 7.13 24.96
C LYS A 156 9.20 6.42 25.77
N PRO A 157 10.17 5.73 25.16
CA PRO A 157 11.23 5.11 25.93
C PRO A 157 11.85 6.19 26.81
N SER A 158 11.75 6.03 28.13
CA SER A 158 12.28 7.00 29.08
C SER A 158 13.79 7.19 28.93
N VAL A 159 14.48 6.19 28.36
CA VAL A 159 15.86 6.22 27.87
C VAL A 159 15.97 5.04 26.90
N ASN A 160 16.60 5.18 25.74
CA ASN A 160 17.06 4.03 24.96
C ASN A 160 18.59 4.02 24.87
N LEU A 161 19.12 2.80 24.91
CA LEU A 161 20.55 2.48 24.96
C LEU A 161 21.32 3.22 23.86
N ARG A 162 22.40 3.90 24.25
CA ARG A 162 23.47 4.54 23.43
C ARG A 162 23.41 6.05 23.13
N SER A 163 22.52 6.83 23.73
CA SER A 163 22.82 8.24 24.09
C SER A 163 21.61 8.90 24.75
N ALA A 164 21.87 9.65 25.81
CA ALA A 164 20.90 10.54 26.41
C ALA A 164 20.49 11.63 25.39
N GLU A 165 19.19 11.88 25.29
CA GLU A 165 18.57 12.96 24.51
C GLU A 165 18.74 12.86 22.97
N THR A 166 18.11 11.85 22.36
CA THR A 166 17.87 11.89 20.91
C THR A 166 16.71 12.82 20.59
N ASN A 167 17.02 13.93 19.94
CA ASN A 167 16.09 14.69 19.12
C ASN A 167 16.32 14.23 17.67
N PRO A 168 15.37 13.53 17.02
CA PRO A 168 13.96 13.41 17.36
C PRO A 168 13.64 12.20 18.28
N PRO A 169 12.44 12.16 18.90
CA PRO A 169 12.03 11.12 19.82
C PRO A 169 11.98 9.72 19.20
N SER A 170 12.10 8.69 20.04
CA SER A 170 11.76 7.30 19.71
C SER A 170 10.44 6.90 20.35
N TYR A 171 9.76 5.92 19.77
CA TYR A 171 8.45 5.44 20.23
C TYR A 171 8.41 3.91 20.24
N ARG A 172 7.63 3.36 21.17
CA ARG A 172 7.13 1.98 21.09
C ARG A 172 5.67 1.99 20.70
N VAL A 173 5.26 1.10 19.81
CA VAL A 173 3.88 1.00 19.31
C VAL A 173 3.47 -0.47 19.23
N ASN A 174 2.26 -0.78 19.69
CA ASN A 174 1.68 -2.10 19.49
C ASN A 174 1.10 -2.23 18.07
N PRO A 175 1.56 -3.19 17.25
CA PRO A 175 1.09 -3.36 15.88
C PRO A 175 -0.42 -3.62 15.75
N GLY A 176 -1.01 -4.32 16.71
CA GLY A 176 -2.41 -4.69 16.72
C GLY A 176 -3.35 -3.62 17.29
N ARG A 177 -2.83 -2.45 17.70
CA ARG A 177 -3.62 -1.45 18.45
C ARG A 177 -3.70 -0.10 17.74
N ALA A 178 -4.86 0.22 17.19
CA ALA A 178 -5.09 1.44 16.43
C ALA A 178 -4.85 2.73 17.23
N GLU A 179 -5.15 2.74 18.53
CA GLU A 179 -4.97 3.92 19.39
C GLU A 179 -3.49 4.33 19.52
N ASP A 180 -2.58 3.37 19.41
CA ASP A 180 -1.15 3.61 19.55
C ASP A 180 -0.62 4.46 18.38
N TYR A 181 -1.08 4.17 17.15
CA TYR A 181 -0.78 4.97 15.97
C TYR A 181 -1.34 6.39 16.07
N GLN A 182 -2.54 6.54 16.63
CA GLN A 182 -3.16 7.85 16.82
C GLN A 182 -2.34 8.70 17.80
N THR A 183 -1.92 8.10 18.91
CA THR A 183 -1.07 8.73 19.92
C THR A 183 0.28 9.12 19.34
N LEU A 184 0.93 8.22 18.58
CA LEU A 184 2.18 8.50 17.86
C LEU A 184 2.04 9.74 16.96
N MET A 185 1.04 9.75 16.06
CA MET A 185 0.88 10.84 15.11
C MET A 185 0.47 12.16 15.78
N GLN A 186 -0.30 12.10 16.87
CA GLN A 186 -0.64 13.27 17.68
C GLN A 186 0.60 13.90 18.30
N ASP A 187 1.46 13.08 18.91
CA ASP A 187 2.68 13.55 19.55
C ASP A 187 3.68 14.13 18.53
N LEU A 188 3.86 13.46 17.40
CA LEU A 188 4.68 13.94 16.28
C LEU A 188 4.20 15.32 15.78
N LYS A 189 2.89 15.50 15.65
CA LYS A 189 2.33 16.81 15.26
C LYS A 189 2.55 17.87 16.34
N ALA A 190 2.39 17.52 17.61
CA ALA A 190 2.57 18.44 18.73
C ALA A 190 4.02 18.94 18.88
N THR A 191 5.00 18.11 18.52
CA THR A 191 6.43 18.47 18.53
C THR A 191 6.88 19.19 17.25
N GLY A 192 5.99 19.38 16.27
CA GLY A 192 6.33 19.97 14.97
C GLY A 192 7.11 19.03 14.05
N TYR A 193 7.23 17.75 14.39
CA TYR A 193 7.89 16.73 13.58
C TYR A 193 6.86 15.98 12.74
N TRP A 194 6.57 16.45 11.54
CA TRP A 194 5.67 15.73 10.63
C TRP A 194 6.45 14.93 9.58
N PRO A 195 6.29 13.60 9.46
CA PRO A 195 7.09 12.77 8.57
C PRO A 195 6.76 13.02 7.09
N THR A 196 7.82 13.14 6.29
CA THR A 196 7.75 13.23 4.82
C THR A 196 8.20 11.94 4.16
N ARG A 197 8.95 11.10 4.89
CA ARG A 197 9.32 9.75 4.48
C ARG A 197 9.08 8.78 5.62
N ILE A 198 8.28 7.75 5.35
CA ILE A 198 7.99 6.68 6.29
C ILE A 198 8.55 5.38 5.71
N VAL A 199 9.35 4.68 6.51
CA VAL A 199 9.88 3.35 6.16
C VAL A 199 9.34 2.36 7.17
N HIS A 200 8.63 1.35 6.68
CA HIS A 200 7.98 0.36 7.51
C HIS A 200 8.61 -1.00 7.30
N LEU A 201 9.36 -1.52 8.29
CA LEU A 201 10.14 -2.75 8.17
C LEU A 201 9.60 -3.92 9.00
N TRP A 202 8.45 -3.81 9.67
CA TRP A 202 7.97 -4.89 10.56
C TRP A 202 7.64 -6.20 9.83
N THR A 203 7.53 -6.18 8.51
CA THR A 203 7.40 -7.39 7.68
C THR A 203 8.74 -7.99 7.23
N VAL A 204 9.87 -7.42 7.66
CA VAL A 204 11.17 -8.09 7.64
C VAL A 204 11.21 -9.03 8.84
N THR A 205 11.03 -10.33 8.58
CA THR A 205 10.93 -11.35 9.60
C THR A 205 11.86 -12.51 9.30
N ALA A 206 12.21 -13.29 10.32
CA ALA A 206 12.67 -14.65 10.09
C ALA A 206 11.63 -15.40 9.26
N THR A 207 12.10 -16.24 8.36
CA THR A 207 11.26 -17.00 7.45
C THR A 207 10.44 -18.00 8.27
N PRO A 208 9.17 -17.73 8.60
CA PRO A 208 8.37 -18.66 9.35
C PRO A 208 7.74 -19.58 8.30
N THR A 209 8.18 -20.83 8.22
CA THR A 209 7.38 -21.76 7.41
C THR A 209 6.06 -21.98 8.13
N LEU A 210 4.95 -21.43 7.62
CA LEU A 210 3.60 -21.91 7.96
C LEU A 210 3.54 -23.44 7.85
N SER A 211 4.34 -24.02 6.95
CA SER A 211 4.57 -25.45 6.77
C SER A 211 5.34 -26.13 7.92
N GLY A 212 6.26 -25.44 8.62
CA GLY A 212 7.03 -25.96 9.75
C GLY A 212 6.26 -25.97 11.07
N SER A 213 5.13 -25.28 11.11
CA SER A 213 4.23 -25.25 12.25
C SER A 213 3.53 -26.60 12.46
N LYS A 214 3.56 -27.13 13.70
CA LYS A 214 3.07 -28.49 14.01
C LYS A 214 1.55 -28.59 14.07
N THR A 215 0.86 -27.49 14.38
CA THR A 215 -0.59 -27.48 14.56
C THR A 215 -1.27 -26.41 13.71
N LEU A 216 -2.58 -26.58 13.46
CA LEU A 216 -3.39 -25.54 12.80
C LEU A 216 -3.44 -24.26 13.64
N LYS A 217 -3.52 -24.39 14.96
CA LYS A 217 -3.58 -23.25 15.89
C LYS A 217 -2.35 -22.36 15.76
N ASP A 218 -1.17 -22.98 15.73
CA ASP A 218 0.10 -22.26 15.60
C ASP A 218 0.18 -21.53 14.25
N ARG A 219 -0.28 -22.16 13.15
CA ARG A 219 -0.37 -21.50 11.84
C ARG A 219 -1.28 -20.27 11.84
N LEU A 220 -2.44 -20.37 12.49
CA LEU A 220 -3.39 -19.27 12.59
C LEU A 220 -2.81 -18.13 13.43
N LEU A 221 -2.13 -18.43 14.54
CA LEU A 221 -1.47 -17.42 15.37
C LEU A 221 -0.33 -16.71 14.62
N THR A 222 0.46 -17.46 13.83
CA THR A 222 1.47 -16.87 12.93
C THR A 222 0.81 -15.93 11.92
N LEU A 223 -0.30 -16.34 11.32
CA LEU A 223 -1.03 -15.51 10.36
C LEU A 223 -1.56 -14.22 11.01
N GLU A 224 -2.21 -14.30 12.17
CA GLU A 224 -2.69 -13.15 12.94
C GLU A 224 -1.55 -12.18 13.27
N THR A 225 -0.41 -12.71 13.73
CA THR A 225 0.78 -11.90 14.01
C THR A 225 1.27 -11.16 12.76
N ILE A 226 1.37 -11.83 11.61
CA ILE A 226 1.80 -11.16 10.37
C ILE A 226 0.75 -10.14 9.87
N GLN A 227 -0.54 -10.38 10.11
CA GLN A 227 -1.59 -9.41 9.80
C GLN A 227 -1.41 -8.13 10.62
N ASP A 228 -1.14 -8.27 11.92
CA ASP A 228 -0.90 -7.14 12.81
C ASP A 228 0.36 -6.37 12.40
N LEU A 229 1.46 -7.08 12.13
CA LEU A 229 2.73 -6.48 11.72
C LEU A 229 2.63 -5.76 10.36
N GLY A 230 1.83 -6.25 9.43
CA GLY A 230 1.75 -5.73 8.06
C GLY A 230 0.44 -5.00 7.77
N PHE A 231 -0.62 -5.77 7.52
CA PHE A 231 -1.89 -5.24 7.02
C PHE A 231 -2.53 -4.22 7.98
N TYR A 232 -2.76 -4.61 9.23
CA TYR A 232 -3.43 -3.75 10.20
C TYR A 232 -2.55 -2.57 10.61
N SER A 233 -1.25 -2.78 10.82
CA SER A 233 -0.29 -1.70 11.06
C SER A 233 -0.39 -0.58 10.00
N LEU A 234 -0.41 -0.95 8.71
CA LEU A 234 -0.51 0.03 7.62
C LEU A 234 -1.88 0.72 7.57
N VAL A 235 -2.96 -0.01 7.84
CA VAL A 235 -4.32 0.56 7.94
C VAL A 235 -4.40 1.57 9.08
N PHE A 236 -3.92 1.21 10.27
CA PHE A 236 -3.94 2.09 11.44
C PHE A 236 -3.05 3.32 11.25
N LEU A 237 -1.87 3.15 10.66
CA LEU A 237 -1.00 4.26 10.29
C LEU A 237 -1.68 5.21 9.30
N ALA A 238 -2.29 4.70 8.24
CA ALA A 238 -2.99 5.51 7.25
C ALA A 238 -4.18 6.26 7.86
N GLN A 239 -4.97 5.59 8.71
CA GLN A 239 -6.06 6.22 9.45
C GLN A 239 -5.56 7.31 10.39
N ALA A 240 -4.44 7.09 11.10
CA ALA A 240 -3.86 8.08 12.00
C ALA A 240 -3.30 9.30 11.24
N LEU A 241 -2.66 9.09 10.08
CA LEU A 241 -2.22 10.16 9.19
C LEU A 241 -3.42 10.96 8.65
N GLY A 242 -4.46 10.26 8.19
CA GLY A 242 -5.67 10.83 7.59
C GLY A 242 -6.53 11.69 8.52
N LYS A 243 -6.30 11.66 9.84
CA LYS A 243 -6.98 12.55 10.80
C LYS A 243 -6.54 14.01 10.71
N TYR A 244 -5.41 14.28 10.06
CA TYR A 244 -4.81 15.60 10.01
C TYR A 244 -4.82 16.15 8.59
N ASP A 245 -5.17 17.42 8.42
CA ASP A 245 -5.02 18.09 7.13
C ASP A 245 -3.54 18.40 6.87
N THR A 246 -2.90 17.50 6.13
CA THR A 246 -1.51 17.61 5.66
C THR A 246 -1.43 17.47 4.15
N THR A 247 -2.51 17.83 3.45
CA THR A 247 -2.62 17.78 1.99
C THR A 247 -1.53 18.58 1.26
N SER A 248 -0.95 19.59 1.92
CA SER A 248 0.18 20.39 1.43
C SER A 248 1.56 19.75 1.63
N GLN A 249 1.64 18.64 2.35
CA GLN A 249 2.88 17.94 2.70
C GLN A 249 2.88 16.54 2.08
N ALA A 250 3.61 16.38 0.98
CA ALA A 250 3.77 15.08 0.35
C ALA A 250 4.50 14.11 1.29
N CYS A 251 3.99 12.89 1.41
CA CYS A 251 4.57 11.81 2.20
C CYS A 251 4.85 10.58 1.32
N GLN A 252 6.02 9.97 1.50
CA GLN A 252 6.38 8.71 0.85
C GLN A 252 6.42 7.59 1.88
N LEU A 253 5.52 6.61 1.75
CA LEU A 253 5.48 5.41 2.58
C LEU A 253 6.09 4.23 1.81
N THR A 254 7.22 3.72 2.30
CA THR A 254 7.85 2.51 1.75
C THR A 254 7.72 1.37 2.75
N VAL A 255 7.09 0.27 2.31
CA VAL A 255 6.98 -0.97 3.09
C VAL A 255 8.07 -1.93 2.64
N ILE A 256 8.88 -2.41 3.56
CA ILE A 256 9.99 -3.32 3.32
C ILE A 256 9.65 -4.69 3.89
N SER A 257 9.77 -5.73 3.07
CA SER A 257 9.51 -7.12 3.43
C SER A 257 10.66 -8.02 2.96
N ASN A 258 10.62 -9.29 3.36
CA ASN A 258 11.44 -10.37 2.80
C ASN A 258 10.61 -11.63 2.60
N GLY A 259 10.92 -12.40 1.54
CA GLY A 259 10.29 -13.69 1.23
C GLY A 259 8.82 -13.62 0.78
N MET A 260 8.30 -12.43 0.47
CA MET A 260 6.90 -12.23 0.10
C MET A 260 6.62 -12.44 -1.39
N GLN A 261 7.62 -12.21 -2.26
CA GLN A 261 7.45 -12.24 -3.71
C GLN A 261 8.31 -13.34 -4.36
N GLU A 262 7.70 -14.12 -5.23
CA GLU A 262 8.43 -14.97 -6.19
C GLU A 262 8.85 -14.13 -7.40
N VAL A 263 10.14 -14.17 -7.76
CA VAL A 263 10.69 -13.35 -8.87
C VAL A 263 11.45 -14.20 -9.87
N MET A 264 12.40 -15.02 -9.40
CA MET A 264 13.19 -15.92 -10.25
C MET A 264 12.79 -17.40 -10.06
N GLY A 265 11.91 -17.68 -9.09
CA GLY A 265 11.41 -19.01 -8.77
C GLY A 265 11.94 -19.51 -7.43
N GLY A 266 11.05 -20.04 -6.58
CA GLY A 266 11.44 -20.69 -5.32
C GLY A 266 11.77 -19.74 -4.16
N GLU A 267 11.58 -18.43 -4.30
CA GLU A 267 11.82 -17.46 -3.22
C GLU A 267 10.58 -17.15 -2.37
N LEU A 268 9.40 -17.64 -2.76
CA LEU A 268 8.15 -17.41 -2.05
C LEU A 268 8.10 -18.23 -0.76
N ASN A 269 8.48 -17.61 0.34
CA ASN A 269 8.58 -18.27 1.63
C ASN A 269 7.52 -17.80 2.65
N ALA A 270 6.97 -16.59 2.47
CA ALA A 270 6.02 -15.96 3.38
C ALA A 270 4.87 -15.26 2.62
N PRO A 271 4.01 -16.02 1.91
CA PRO A 271 2.91 -15.47 1.10
C PRO A 271 1.91 -14.64 1.89
N GLU A 272 1.74 -14.90 3.19
CA GLU A 272 0.89 -14.15 4.09
C GLU A 272 1.27 -12.66 4.16
N LYS A 273 2.55 -12.31 3.97
CA LYS A 273 3.00 -10.92 3.94
C LYS A 273 2.40 -10.14 2.77
N ALA A 274 1.97 -10.82 1.70
CA ALA A 274 1.40 -10.19 0.50
C ALA A 274 0.15 -9.34 0.78
N MET A 275 -0.47 -9.50 1.96
CA MET A 275 -1.56 -8.64 2.42
C MET A 275 -1.18 -7.15 2.45
N VAL A 276 0.10 -6.78 2.62
CA VAL A 276 0.55 -5.37 2.57
C VAL A 276 0.36 -4.72 1.20
N LEU A 277 0.28 -5.51 0.12
CA LEU A 277 0.11 -4.99 -1.24
C LEU A 277 -1.26 -4.33 -1.45
N GLY A 278 -2.27 -4.71 -0.66
CA GLY A 278 -3.58 -4.05 -0.66
C GLY A 278 -3.48 -2.60 -0.16
N PRO A 279 -3.07 -2.37 1.11
CA PRO A 279 -2.80 -1.04 1.65
C PRO A 279 -1.89 -0.18 0.76
N VAL A 280 -0.77 -0.72 0.27
CA VAL A 280 0.14 0.00 -0.62
C VAL A 280 -0.53 0.49 -1.91
N GLN A 281 -1.53 -0.23 -2.43
CA GLN A 281 -2.25 0.17 -3.64
C GLN A 281 -3.43 1.11 -3.39
N ILE A 282 -4.04 1.05 -2.19
CA ILE A 282 -5.27 1.79 -1.89
C ILE A 282 -5.03 3.09 -1.14
N ILE A 283 -4.02 3.15 -0.25
CA ILE A 283 -3.70 4.36 0.53
C ILE A 283 -3.50 5.58 -0.39
N PRO A 284 -2.74 5.51 -1.50
CA PRO A 284 -2.57 6.68 -2.39
C PRO A 284 -3.85 7.09 -3.13
N LYS A 285 -4.85 6.20 -3.25
CA LYS A 285 -6.14 6.50 -3.88
C LYS A 285 -7.09 7.20 -2.91
N GLU A 286 -6.98 6.89 -1.62
CA GLU A 286 -7.76 7.53 -0.56
C GLU A 286 -7.10 8.83 -0.06
N TYR A 287 -5.76 8.87 -0.01
CA TYR A 287 -4.96 10.00 0.44
C TYR A 287 -3.95 10.40 -0.64
N PRO A 288 -4.32 11.26 -1.61
CA PRO A 288 -3.48 11.57 -2.77
C PRO A 288 -2.11 12.21 -2.48
N HIS A 289 -1.92 12.77 -1.27
CA HIS A 289 -0.65 13.33 -0.81
C HIS A 289 0.30 12.27 -0.23
N ILE A 290 -0.17 11.03 -0.03
CA ILE A 290 0.62 9.88 0.42
C ILE A 290 0.88 8.99 -0.79
N THR A 291 2.14 8.80 -1.13
CA THR A 291 2.57 7.82 -2.14
C THR A 291 3.11 6.58 -1.45
N CYS A 292 2.87 5.41 -2.05
CA CYS A 292 3.22 4.14 -1.43
C CYS A 292 3.96 3.21 -2.39
N ARG A 293 4.94 2.47 -1.88
CA ARG A 293 5.52 1.31 -2.55
C ARG A 293 5.85 0.20 -1.58
N SER A 294 5.96 -1.00 -2.13
CA SER A 294 6.51 -2.17 -1.47
C SER A 294 7.87 -2.53 -2.07
N ILE A 295 8.84 -2.86 -1.23
CA ILE A 295 10.16 -3.38 -1.60
C ILE A 295 10.36 -4.73 -0.91
N ASP A 296 10.42 -5.81 -1.67
CA ASP A 296 10.72 -7.14 -1.14
C ASP A 296 12.20 -7.49 -1.32
N LEU A 297 12.89 -7.74 -0.22
CA LEU A 297 14.33 -7.95 -0.17
C LEU A 297 14.71 -9.43 -0.32
N ASP A 298 15.84 -9.67 -0.97
CA ASP A 298 16.57 -10.93 -0.94
C ASP A 298 17.35 -11.04 0.38
N PHE A 299 16.61 -11.24 1.46
CA PHE A 299 17.18 -11.26 2.80
C PHE A 299 16.69 -12.50 3.54
N ASP A 300 17.60 -13.45 3.70
CA ASP A 300 17.44 -14.56 4.63
C ASP A 300 18.07 -14.16 5.96
N VAL A 301 17.23 -13.97 6.99
CA VAL A 301 17.73 -13.58 8.32
C VAL A 301 18.59 -14.68 8.94
N ASP A 302 18.36 -15.94 8.56
CA ASP A 302 19.07 -17.10 9.09
C ASP A 302 20.46 -17.22 8.43
N HIS A 303 20.67 -16.53 7.30
CA HIS A 303 21.92 -16.50 6.56
C HIS A 303 22.34 -15.06 6.18
N PRO A 304 22.70 -14.20 7.16
CA PRO A 304 22.84 -12.75 7.02
C PRO A 304 23.96 -12.27 6.07
N VAL A 305 24.71 -13.17 5.44
CA VAL A 305 25.63 -12.88 4.33
C VAL A 305 24.90 -12.22 3.15
N THR A 306 23.58 -12.40 3.04
CA THR A 306 22.72 -11.77 2.02
C THR A 306 22.16 -10.40 2.44
N MET A 307 22.62 -9.80 3.54
CA MET A 307 22.15 -8.48 3.97
C MET A 307 22.15 -7.50 2.79
N PRO A 308 20.99 -6.90 2.44
CA PRO A 308 20.94 -5.93 1.37
C PRO A 308 21.86 -4.76 1.74
N SER A 309 22.66 -4.30 0.78
CA SER A 309 23.45 -3.08 0.97
C SER A 309 22.51 -1.95 1.34
N ALA A 310 22.62 -1.44 2.58
CA ALA A 310 21.84 -0.31 3.08
C ALA A 310 21.86 0.85 2.08
N THR A 311 23.00 1.08 1.42
CA THR A 311 23.18 2.07 0.35
C THR A 311 22.20 1.88 -0.82
N LYS A 312 21.95 0.65 -1.29
CA LYS A 312 21.00 0.38 -2.38
C LYS A 312 19.56 0.68 -1.97
N VAL A 313 19.19 0.26 -0.76
CA VAL A 313 17.86 0.53 -0.20
C VAL A 313 17.67 2.02 0.02
N LEU A 314 18.66 2.73 0.56
CA LEU A 314 18.62 4.19 0.74
C LEU A 314 18.51 4.95 -0.58
N ALA A 315 19.23 4.54 -1.62
CA ALA A 315 19.12 5.15 -2.94
C ALA A 315 17.68 5.04 -3.48
N GLU A 316 17.03 3.89 -3.28
CA GLU A 316 15.62 3.70 -3.59
C GLU A 316 14.73 4.59 -2.70
N LEU A 317 14.97 4.61 -1.38
CA LEU A 317 14.24 5.43 -0.41
C LEU A 317 14.25 6.93 -0.72
N ARG A 318 15.25 7.42 -1.46
CA ARG A 318 15.38 8.83 -1.86
C ARG A 318 14.59 9.20 -3.12
N THR A 319 14.37 8.26 -4.03
CA THR A 319 13.67 8.55 -5.29
C THR A 319 12.18 8.70 -5.10
N PRO A 320 11.52 9.57 -5.90
CA PRO A 320 10.07 9.59 -5.97
C PRO A 320 9.51 8.22 -6.35
N ILE A 321 8.43 7.83 -5.69
CA ILE A 321 7.75 6.56 -5.96
C ILE A 321 7.07 6.64 -7.32
N THR A 322 7.57 5.84 -8.26
CA THR A 322 6.98 5.64 -9.60
C THR A 322 6.43 4.23 -9.77
N GLU A 323 7.01 3.27 -9.07
CA GLU A 323 6.66 1.86 -9.15
C GLU A 323 6.16 1.35 -7.79
N PRO A 324 4.93 0.80 -7.70
CA PRO A 324 4.33 0.44 -6.41
C PRO A 324 4.84 -0.87 -5.84
N ALA A 325 5.47 -1.74 -6.65
CA ALA A 325 5.96 -3.05 -6.23
C ALA A 325 7.34 -3.36 -6.84
N ILE A 326 8.33 -3.46 -5.97
CA ILE A 326 9.74 -3.68 -6.30
C ILE A 326 10.23 -4.92 -5.55
N ALA A 327 11.15 -5.65 -6.17
CA ALA A 327 11.91 -6.68 -5.48
C ALA A 327 13.40 -6.52 -5.78
N TYR A 328 14.24 -6.79 -4.78
CA TYR A 328 15.68 -6.96 -4.99
C TYR A 328 16.00 -8.44 -4.95
N ARG A 329 16.67 -8.97 -5.97
CA ARG A 329 17.10 -10.38 -6.06
C ARG A 329 18.45 -10.50 -6.75
N GLY A 330 19.38 -11.27 -6.19
CA GLY A 330 20.70 -11.47 -6.78
C GLY A 330 21.44 -10.15 -7.07
N GLY A 331 21.21 -9.11 -6.25
CA GLY A 331 21.78 -7.78 -6.42
C GLY A 331 21.12 -6.88 -7.47
N TYR A 332 20.09 -7.36 -8.16
CA TYR A 332 19.34 -6.62 -9.19
C TYR A 332 18.01 -6.08 -8.66
N ARG A 333 17.53 -5.00 -9.29
CA ARG A 333 16.21 -4.40 -9.04
C ARG A 333 15.21 -4.92 -10.06
N TRP A 334 14.07 -5.36 -9.56
CA TRP A 334 12.96 -5.89 -10.33
C TRP A 334 11.70 -5.07 -10.04
N VAL A 335 10.92 -4.80 -11.07
CA VAL A 335 9.63 -4.12 -10.96
C VAL A 335 8.54 -5.04 -11.44
N ARG A 336 7.43 -5.10 -10.70
CA ARG A 336 6.28 -5.90 -11.10
C ARG A 336 5.56 -5.23 -12.27
N THR A 337 5.29 -6.03 -13.28
CA THR A 337 4.55 -5.68 -14.50
C THR A 337 3.43 -6.70 -14.72
N PHE A 338 2.54 -6.44 -15.66
CA PHE A 338 1.51 -7.38 -16.07
C PHE A 338 1.59 -7.56 -17.58
N GLU A 339 1.75 -8.80 -18.00
CA GLU A 339 1.82 -9.15 -19.42
C GLU A 339 0.50 -9.79 -19.82
N GLN A 340 -0.06 -9.30 -20.94
CA GLN A 340 -1.24 -9.88 -21.54
C GLN A 340 -0.88 -11.25 -22.12
N VAL A 341 -1.65 -12.27 -21.77
CA VAL A 341 -1.42 -13.64 -22.23
C VAL A 341 -2.72 -14.17 -22.82
N PRO A 342 -2.76 -14.53 -24.12
CA PRO A 342 -3.93 -15.15 -24.70
C PRO A 342 -4.14 -16.54 -24.10
N LEU A 343 -5.36 -16.86 -23.69
CA LEU A 343 -5.66 -18.23 -23.27
C LEU A 343 -5.68 -19.16 -24.49
N PRO A 344 -4.99 -20.31 -24.43
CA PRO A 344 -5.10 -21.31 -25.47
C PRO A 344 -6.52 -21.90 -25.49
N ALA A 345 -6.93 -22.39 -26.66
CA ALA A 345 -8.18 -23.14 -26.79
C ALA A 345 -8.17 -24.33 -25.82
N VAL A 346 -9.28 -24.53 -25.11
CA VAL A 346 -9.41 -25.61 -24.12
C VAL A 346 -9.41 -26.95 -24.86
N ASN A 347 -8.48 -27.83 -24.51
CA ASN A 347 -8.54 -29.23 -24.90
C ASN A 347 -9.35 -30.01 -23.84
N PRO A 348 -10.51 -30.61 -24.19
CA PRO A 348 -11.31 -31.40 -23.25
C PRO A 348 -10.52 -32.52 -22.55
N ASP A 349 -9.54 -33.12 -23.23
CA ASP A 349 -8.71 -34.20 -22.68
C ASP A 349 -7.75 -33.71 -21.58
N GLN A 350 -7.58 -32.38 -21.43
CA GLN A 350 -6.74 -31.75 -20.41
C GLN A 350 -7.54 -31.23 -19.22
N LEU A 351 -8.87 -31.39 -19.21
CA LEU A 351 -9.70 -31.02 -18.08
C LEU A 351 -9.32 -31.87 -16.87
N ARG A 352 -9.01 -31.22 -15.75
CA ARG A 352 -8.67 -31.89 -14.49
C ARG A 352 -9.89 -32.32 -13.68
N LEU A 353 -11.09 -31.92 -14.12
CA LEU A 353 -12.35 -32.33 -13.54
C LEU A 353 -12.66 -33.76 -13.99
N LYS A 354 -13.04 -34.60 -13.03
CA LYS A 354 -13.30 -36.02 -13.23
C LYS A 354 -14.81 -36.23 -13.20
N PRO A 355 -15.35 -37.08 -14.10
CA PRO A 355 -16.71 -37.55 -13.99
C PRO A 355 -16.96 -38.12 -12.59
N GLN A 356 -18.07 -37.73 -11.95
CA GLN A 356 -18.43 -38.15 -10.59
C GLN A 356 -17.41 -37.75 -9.49
N GLY A 357 -16.56 -36.76 -9.76
CA GLY A 357 -15.66 -36.19 -8.75
C GLY A 357 -16.41 -35.44 -7.66
N VAL A 358 -15.89 -35.47 -6.44
CA VAL A 358 -16.41 -34.69 -5.31
C VAL A 358 -15.57 -33.43 -5.13
N TYR A 359 -16.20 -32.26 -5.28
CA TYR A 359 -15.56 -30.95 -5.23
C TYR A 359 -16.14 -30.08 -4.12
N LEU A 360 -15.28 -29.43 -3.32
CA LEU A 360 -15.70 -28.43 -2.35
C LEU A 360 -15.58 -27.03 -2.98
N ILE A 361 -16.70 -26.30 -3.05
CA ILE A 361 -16.76 -24.93 -3.54
C ILE A 361 -17.17 -24.01 -2.38
N THR A 362 -16.22 -23.23 -1.87
CA THR A 362 -16.51 -22.24 -0.83
C THR A 362 -17.27 -21.06 -1.42
N GLY A 363 -18.29 -20.55 -0.71
CA GLY A 363 -19.16 -19.50 -1.24
C GLY A 363 -20.04 -19.94 -2.42
N GLY A 364 -20.31 -21.25 -2.58
CA GLY A 364 -21.04 -21.83 -3.72
C GLY A 364 -22.48 -21.35 -3.92
N LEU A 365 -23.09 -20.71 -2.92
CA LEU A 365 -24.42 -20.10 -3.04
C LEU A 365 -24.37 -18.64 -3.53
N GLY A 366 -23.18 -18.05 -3.65
CA GLY A 366 -22.99 -16.71 -4.21
C GLY A 366 -23.02 -16.73 -5.74
N GLY A 367 -23.20 -15.57 -6.38
CA GLY A 367 -23.39 -15.48 -7.83
C GLY A 367 -22.31 -16.18 -8.67
N ILE A 368 -21.03 -15.96 -8.37
CA ILE A 368 -19.92 -16.63 -9.09
C ILE A 368 -19.85 -18.12 -8.71
N GLY A 369 -19.97 -18.44 -7.41
CA GLY A 369 -19.89 -19.82 -6.92
C GLY A 369 -20.97 -20.71 -7.53
N LEU A 370 -22.19 -20.21 -7.65
CA LEU A 370 -23.32 -20.94 -8.23
C LEU A 370 -23.11 -21.24 -9.72
N VAL A 371 -22.58 -20.28 -10.48
CA VAL A 371 -22.25 -20.48 -11.90
C VAL A 371 -21.19 -21.57 -12.06
N VAL A 372 -20.18 -21.59 -11.19
CA VAL A 372 -19.16 -22.66 -11.18
C VAL A 372 -19.80 -24.00 -10.80
N CYS A 373 -20.64 -24.06 -9.76
CA CYS A 373 -21.36 -25.27 -9.39
C CYS A 373 -22.18 -25.83 -10.56
N GLN A 374 -22.99 -25.00 -11.22
CA GLN A 374 -23.85 -25.41 -12.34
C GLN A 374 -23.02 -25.94 -13.53
N ALA A 375 -21.94 -25.25 -13.88
CA ALA A 375 -21.04 -25.67 -14.96
C ALA A 375 -20.36 -27.04 -14.69
N ASN A 376 -20.25 -27.46 -13.43
CA ASN A 376 -19.69 -28.76 -13.04
C ASN A 376 -20.76 -29.87 -12.90
N ILE A 377 -22.05 -29.52 -12.89
CA ILE A 377 -23.16 -30.49 -12.87
C ILE A 377 -23.58 -30.86 -14.29
N ASP A 378 -23.53 -29.88 -15.21
CA ASP A 378 -24.02 -30.03 -16.58
C ASP A 378 -22.97 -30.54 -17.59
N GLY A 379 -21.71 -30.69 -17.17
CA GLY A 379 -20.60 -31.22 -17.98
C GLY A 379 -20.03 -32.50 -17.40
#